data_AF-A0AAW2Q795-F1
#
_entry.id   AF-A0AAW2Q795-F1
#
_cell.length_a   1.000
_cell.length_b   1.000
_cell.length_c   1.000
_cell.angle_alpha   90.00
_cell.angle_beta   90.00
_cell.angle_gamma   90.00
#
_symmetry.space_group_name_H-M   'P 1'
#
loop_
_entity.id
_entity.type
_entity.pdbx_description
1 polymer ?
#
loop_
_entity_poly.entity_id
_entity_poly.type
_entity_poly.pdbx_seq_one_letter_code
_entity_poly.pdbx_strand_id
1 'polypeptide(L)'
;MEDSGSQSVRSASQEISTEFKTLVDSQDLDSIKQSQNLILGRLQDSNAVLSHFNEYSENCFADVSADFSRNTRLLRSMKSDLDYIFQKLRSLKAKIMETYPDAFPDDSAIEALDQRPDLELPSRNGMQAVVSMRIGGSSTSTQGTE
;
A
#
# COMPACT_ATOMS: atom_id res chain seq x y z
N MET A 1 -4.45 84.89 10.92
CA MET A 1 -5.53 83.89 10.73
C MET A 1 -5.03 82.57 10.11
N GLU A 2 -3.94 82.56 9.32
CA GLU A 2 -3.37 81.32 8.71
C GLU A 2 -2.78 80.29 9.69
N ASP A 3 -2.34 80.73 10.87
CA ASP A 3 -1.66 79.87 11.86
C ASP A 3 -2.62 78.90 12.58
N SER A 4 -3.87 79.32 12.79
CA SER A 4 -4.91 78.51 13.47
C SER A 4 -5.37 77.32 12.64
N GLY A 5 -5.51 77.47 11.32
CA GLY A 5 -5.87 76.37 10.42
C GLY A 5 -4.76 75.33 10.30
N SER A 6 -3.50 75.79 10.23
CA SER A 6 -2.33 74.91 10.15
C SER A 6 -2.12 74.08 11.42
N GLN A 7 -2.38 74.65 12.60
CA GLN A 7 -2.36 73.92 13.86
C GLN A 7 -3.49 72.88 13.97
N SER A 8 -4.70 73.23 13.52
CA SER A 8 -5.85 72.29 13.53
C SER A 8 -5.59 71.07 12.65
N VAL A 9 -5.05 71.26 11.45
CA VAL A 9 -4.69 70.15 10.54
C VAL A 9 -3.57 69.28 11.13
N ARG A 10 -2.58 69.88 11.79
CA ARG A 10 -1.53 69.11 12.49
C ARG A 10 -2.09 68.28 13.64
N SER A 11 -2.99 68.84 14.44
CA SER A 11 -3.62 68.13 15.55
C SER A 11 -4.46 66.95 15.05
N ALA A 12 -5.28 67.16 14.01
CA ALA A 12 -6.07 66.10 13.39
C ALA A 12 -5.18 65.01 12.79
N SER A 13 -4.07 65.37 12.15
CA SER A 13 -3.11 64.41 11.60
C SER A 13 -2.41 63.59 12.68
N GLN A 14 -2.10 64.20 13.83
CA GLN A 14 -1.54 63.50 14.99
C GLN A 14 -2.55 62.52 15.57
N GLU A 15 -3.81 62.93 15.72
CA GLU A 15 -4.88 62.08 16.26
C GLU A 15 -5.16 60.87 15.36
N ILE A 16 -5.22 61.08 14.03
CA ILE A 16 -5.32 59.99 13.06
C ILE A 16 -4.09 59.06 13.14
N SER A 17 -2.88 59.62 13.25
CA SER A 17 -1.66 58.82 13.36
C SER A 17 -1.60 58.00 14.66
N THR A 18 -2.17 58.50 15.76
CA THR A 18 -2.26 57.76 17.02
C THR A 18 -3.25 56.61 16.93
N GLU A 19 -4.44 56.85 16.35
CA GLU A 19 -5.41 55.77 16.10
C GLU A 19 -4.88 54.73 15.11
N PHE A 20 -4.15 55.14 14.08
CA PHE A 20 -3.54 54.19 13.16
C PHE A 20 -2.52 53.27 13.85
N LYS A 21 -1.90 53.73 14.93
CA LYS A 21 -0.92 52.97 15.71
C LYS A 21 -1.56 51.97 16.69
N THR A 22 -2.83 52.15 17.03
CA THR A 22 -3.60 51.21 17.88
C THR A 22 -4.25 50.09 17.09
N LEU A 23 -4.39 50.25 15.76
CA LEU A 23 -4.98 49.23 14.88
C LEU A 23 -4.21 47.91 14.82
N VAL A 24 -2.91 47.92 15.16
CA VAL A 24 -2.07 46.73 15.15
C VAL A 24 -1.36 46.62 16.49
N ASP A 25 -1.77 45.65 17.29
CA ASP A 25 -1.10 45.33 18.54
C ASP A 25 0.14 44.47 18.26
N SER A 26 1.32 44.97 18.66
CA SER A 26 2.59 44.28 18.44
C SER A 26 2.72 43.01 19.28
N GLN A 27 2.08 42.96 20.45
CA GLN A 27 2.13 41.80 21.34
C GLN A 27 1.28 40.65 20.78
N ASP A 28 0.14 40.95 20.16
CA ASP A 28 -0.66 39.97 19.43
C ASP A 28 0.10 39.43 18.21
N LEU A 29 0.80 40.29 17.46
CA LEU A 29 1.66 39.84 16.35
C LEU A 29 2.76 38.88 16.81
N ASP A 30 3.42 39.19 17.93
CA ASP A 30 4.44 38.31 18.51
C ASP A 30 3.84 37.00 19.00
N SER A 31 2.65 37.04 19.61
CA SER A 31 1.92 35.85 20.07
C SER A 31 1.50 34.94 18.90
N ILE A 32 1.06 35.53 17.79
CA ILE A 32 0.75 34.80 16.55
C ILE A 32 2.02 34.17 15.99
N LYS A 33 3.12 34.91 15.91
CA LYS A 33 4.41 34.41 15.42
C LYS A 33 4.93 33.23 16.27
N GLN A 34 4.83 33.34 17.60
CA GLN A 34 5.20 32.24 18.50
C GLN A 34 4.34 31.00 18.27
N SER A 35 3.02 31.18 18.14
CA SER A 35 2.08 30.09 17.86
C SER A 35 2.37 29.42 16.51
N GLN A 36 2.66 30.20 15.47
CA GLN A 36 3.03 29.69 14.15
C GLN A 36 4.34 28.88 14.20
N ASN A 37 5.36 29.34 14.92
CA ASN A 37 6.61 28.59 15.09
C ASN A 37 6.39 27.27 15.83
N LEU A 38 5.54 27.26 16.86
CA LEU A 38 5.19 26.03 17.57
C LEU A 38 4.45 25.04 16.65
N ILE A 39 3.48 25.52 15.86
CA ILE A 39 2.76 24.70 14.89
C ILE A 39 3.73 24.14 13.85
N LEU A 40 4.63 24.98 13.31
CA LEU A 40 5.64 24.58 12.34
C LEU A 40 6.53 23.46 12.89
N GLY A 41 7.05 23.62 14.12
CA GLY A 41 7.88 22.60 14.76
C GLY A 41 7.13 21.27 14.91
N ARG A 42 5.88 21.30 15.37
CA ARG A 42 5.06 20.07 15.51
C ARG A 42 4.78 19.39 14.16
N LEU A 43 4.58 20.17 13.10
CA LEU A 43 4.39 19.63 11.75
C LEU A 43 5.68 19.01 11.21
N GLN A 44 6.83 19.63 11.48
CA GLN A 44 8.14 19.08 11.12
C GLN A 44 8.41 17.77 11.86
N ASP A 45 8.17 17.73 13.17
CA ASP A 45 8.31 16.51 13.98
C ASP A 45 7.41 15.38 13.45
N SER A 46 6.14 15.69 13.17
CA SER A 46 5.21 14.71 12.61
C SER A 46 5.64 14.22 11.23
N ASN A 47 6.20 15.10 10.39
CA ASN A 47 6.67 14.73 9.06
C ASN A 47 7.90 13.80 9.14
N ALA A 48 8.81 14.07 10.07
CA ALA A 48 9.95 13.19 10.33
C ALA A 48 9.51 11.78 10.76
N VAL A 49 8.53 11.69 11.67
CA VAL A 49 7.95 10.40 12.10
C VAL A 49 7.27 9.67 10.94
N LEU A 50 6.48 10.37 10.12
CA LEU A 50 5.82 9.77 8.96
C LEU A 50 6.82 9.31 7.90
N SER A 51 7.90 10.07 7.66
CA SER A 51 8.95 9.69 6.72
C SER A 51 9.65 8.41 7.17
N HIS A 52 10.01 8.31 8.44
CA HIS A 52 10.59 7.10 9.02
C HIS A 52 9.61 5.92 8.97
N PHE A 53 8.32 6.15 9.26
CA PHE A 53 7.29 5.11 9.14
C PHE A 53 7.15 4.60 7.71
N ASN A 54 7.13 5.51 6.72
CA ASN A 54 7.03 5.14 5.31
C ASN A 54 8.21 4.27 4.89
N GLU A 55 9.44 4.69 5.18
CA GLU A 55 10.66 3.91 4.89
C GLU A 55 10.64 2.54 5.58
N TYR A 56 10.30 2.49 6.88
CA TYR A 56 10.20 1.26 7.63
C TYR A 56 9.14 0.31 7.03
N SER A 57 7.97 0.85 6.68
CA SER A 57 6.87 0.07 6.13
C SER A 57 7.19 -0.50 4.75
N GLU A 58 7.91 0.27 3.91
CA GLU A 58 8.38 -0.16 2.60
C GLU A 58 9.39 -1.30 2.73
N ASN A 59 10.38 -1.15 3.62
CA ASN A 59 11.39 -2.19 3.87
C ASN A 59 10.75 -3.48 4.40
N CYS A 60 9.87 -3.37 5.40
CA CYS A 60 9.15 -4.52 5.95
C CYS A 60 8.31 -5.24 4.87
N PHE A 61 7.62 -4.48 4.02
CA PHE A 61 6.86 -5.05 2.91
C PHE A 61 7.77 -5.73 1.89
N ALA A 62 8.89 -5.13 1.52
CA ALA A 62 9.84 -5.70 0.57
C ALA A 62 10.37 -7.06 1.06
N ASP A 63 10.74 -7.16 2.34
CA ASP A 63 11.23 -8.41 2.94
C ASP A 63 10.16 -9.50 2.92
N VAL A 64 8.96 -9.20 3.43
CA VAL A 64 7.86 -10.19 3.53
C VAL A 64 7.36 -10.60 2.15
N SER A 65 7.25 -9.66 1.20
CA SER A 65 6.76 -9.96 -0.15
C SER A 65 7.76 -10.81 -0.95
N ALA A 66 9.07 -10.61 -0.76
CA ALA A 66 10.11 -11.42 -1.37
C ALA A 66 10.05 -12.87 -0.86
N ASP A 67 9.93 -13.07 0.45
CA ASP A 67 9.80 -14.40 1.06
C ASP A 67 8.52 -15.11 0.62
N PHE A 68 7.39 -14.40 0.59
CA PHE A 68 6.13 -14.97 0.10
C PHE A 68 6.24 -15.40 -1.37
N SER A 69 6.84 -14.58 -2.22
CA SER A 69 7.07 -14.89 -3.64
C SER A 69 7.95 -16.13 -3.80
N ARG A 70 9.05 -16.22 -3.04
CA ARG A 70 9.95 -17.38 -3.01
C ARG A 70 9.21 -18.65 -2.56
N ASN A 71 8.49 -18.59 -1.45
CA ASN A 71 7.75 -19.74 -0.91
C ASN A 71 6.66 -20.21 -1.86
N THR A 72 5.94 -19.29 -2.50
CA THR A 72 4.92 -19.63 -3.50
C THR A 72 5.53 -20.30 -4.72
N ARG A 73 6.74 -19.87 -5.15
CA ARG A 73 7.47 -20.54 -6.24
C ARG A 73 7.89 -21.96 -5.85
N LEU A 74 8.38 -22.16 -4.62
CA LEU A 74 8.73 -23.48 -4.11
C LEU A 74 7.51 -24.41 -4.09
N LEU A 75 6.39 -23.96 -3.54
CA LEU A 75 5.14 -24.74 -3.51
C LEU A 75 4.66 -25.14 -4.91
N ARG A 76 4.78 -24.25 -5.91
CA ARG A 76 4.48 -24.59 -7.31
C ARG A 76 5.41 -25.67 -7.86
N SER A 77 6.70 -25.60 -7.55
CA SER A 77 7.67 -26.63 -7.96
C SER A 77 7.31 -27.97 -7.33
N MET A 78 7.08 -28.00 -6.02
CA MET A 78 6.72 -29.22 -5.29
C MET A 78 5.42 -29.83 -5.82
N LYS A 79 4.42 -28.99 -6.16
CA LYS A 79 3.20 -29.46 -6.81
C LYS A 79 3.53 -30.14 -8.14
N SER A 80 4.32 -29.50 -9.01
CA SER A 80 4.71 -30.08 -10.30
C SER A 80 5.47 -31.40 -10.15
N ASP A 81 6.35 -31.50 -9.15
CA ASP A 81 7.10 -32.72 -8.87
C ASP A 81 6.17 -33.85 -8.43
N LEU A 82 5.19 -33.54 -7.56
CA LEU A 82 4.18 -34.50 -7.15
C LEU A 82 3.31 -34.93 -8.34
N ASP A 83 2.84 -34.00 -9.16
CA ASP A 83 2.05 -34.30 -10.36
C ASP A 83 2.81 -35.26 -11.29
N TYR A 84 4.11 -35.03 -11.49
CA TYR A 84 4.97 -35.92 -12.27
C TYR A 84 5.12 -37.32 -11.65
N ILE A 85 5.34 -37.40 -10.33
CA ILE A 85 5.43 -38.67 -9.61
C ILE A 85 4.13 -39.47 -9.77
N PHE A 86 2.97 -38.84 -9.60
CA PHE A 86 1.68 -39.53 -9.74
C PHE A 86 1.41 -39.96 -11.17
N GLN A 87 1.72 -39.12 -12.16
CA GLN A 87 1.63 -39.50 -13.56
C GLN A 87 2.50 -40.73 -13.87
N LYS A 88 3.73 -40.78 -13.35
CA LYS A 88 4.63 -41.93 -13.50
C LYS A 88 4.08 -43.19 -12.84
N LEU A 89 3.54 -43.07 -11.63
CA LEU A 89 2.92 -44.21 -10.93
C LEU A 89 1.73 -44.77 -11.71
N ARG A 90 0.84 -43.92 -12.23
CA ARG A 90 -0.27 -44.36 -13.09
C ARG A 90 0.21 -45.06 -14.36
N SER A 91 1.21 -44.49 -15.04
CA SER A 91 1.77 -45.11 -16.24
C SER A 91 2.44 -46.46 -15.96
N LEU A 92 3.13 -46.60 -14.83
CA LEU A 92 3.75 -47.87 -14.44
C LEU A 92 2.68 -48.92 -14.09
N LYS A 93 1.66 -48.52 -13.33
CA LYS A 93 0.50 -49.37 -13.02
C LYS A 93 -0.17 -49.89 -14.29
N ALA A 94 -0.47 -49.01 -15.26
CA ALA A 94 -1.09 -49.39 -16.53
C ALA A 94 -0.25 -50.43 -17.29
N LYS A 95 1.07 -50.25 -17.35
CA LYS A 95 1.98 -51.22 -17.99
C LYS A 95 2.00 -52.58 -17.31
N ILE A 96 1.97 -52.60 -15.96
CA ILE A 96 1.94 -53.86 -15.20
C ILE A 96 0.64 -54.61 -15.48
N MET A 97 -0.50 -53.92 -15.50
CA MET A 97 -1.80 -54.52 -15.82
C MET A 97 -1.86 -55.05 -17.26
N GLU A 98 -1.24 -54.35 -18.21
CA GLU A 98 -1.14 -54.82 -19.60
C GLU A 98 -0.23 -56.06 -19.72
N THR A 99 0.89 -56.09 -18.99
CA THR A 99 1.88 -57.19 -19.11
C THR A 99 1.48 -58.44 -18.31
N TYR A 100 0.77 -58.26 -17.20
CA TYR A 100 0.39 -59.33 -16.27
C TYR A 100 -1.07 -59.15 -15.80
N PRO A 101 -2.06 -59.44 -16.67
CA PRO A 101 -3.48 -59.23 -16.34
C PRO A 101 -3.95 -60.10 -15.17
N ASP A 102 -3.35 -61.27 -14.96
CA ASP A 102 -3.73 -62.21 -13.91
C ASP A 102 -3.08 -61.89 -12.54
N ALA A 103 -2.18 -60.90 -12.47
CA ALA A 103 -1.43 -60.59 -11.25
C ALA A 103 -2.24 -59.81 -10.19
N PHE A 104 -3.33 -59.15 -10.61
CA PHE A 104 -4.15 -58.31 -9.72
C PHE A 104 -5.65 -58.51 -10.02
N PRO A 105 -6.28 -59.57 -9.48
CA PRO A 105 -7.69 -59.90 -9.75
C PRO A 105 -8.72 -59.00 -9.05
N ASP A 106 -8.30 -58.11 -8.14
CA ASP A 106 -9.19 -57.27 -7.34
C ASP A 106 -8.89 -55.77 -7.58
N ASP A 107 -9.55 -55.21 -8.60
CA ASP A 107 -9.42 -53.79 -9.01
C ASP A 107 -9.84 -52.80 -7.90
N SER A 108 -10.64 -53.26 -6.93
CA SER A 108 -11.29 -52.45 -5.90
C SER A 108 -10.32 -51.80 -4.90
N ALA A 109 -9.23 -52.50 -4.54
CA ALA A 109 -8.19 -51.95 -3.65
C ALA A 109 -7.27 -50.94 -4.35
N ILE A 110 -7.25 -50.97 -5.69
CA ILE A 110 -6.27 -50.31 -6.53
C ILE A 110 -6.82 -48.99 -7.12
N GLU A 111 -8.14 -48.85 -7.25
CA GLU A 111 -8.81 -47.56 -7.52
C GLU A 111 -8.83 -46.62 -6.30
N ALA A 112 -8.81 -47.17 -5.08
CA ALA A 112 -8.87 -46.37 -3.85
C ALA A 112 -7.62 -45.48 -3.61
N LEU A 113 -6.50 -45.76 -4.29
CA LEU A 113 -5.20 -45.13 -4.01
C LEU A 113 -4.97 -43.79 -4.72
N ASP A 114 -5.75 -43.44 -5.75
CA ASP A 114 -5.59 -42.14 -6.44
C ASP A 114 -6.93 -41.53 -6.86
N GLN A 115 -7.66 -41.00 -5.88
CA GLN A 115 -8.93 -40.29 -6.07
C GLN A 115 -8.76 -38.80 -6.41
N ARG A 116 -7.54 -38.34 -6.71
CA ARG A 116 -7.31 -36.92 -6.97
C ARG A 116 -7.69 -36.58 -8.41
N PRO A 117 -8.53 -35.54 -8.62
CA PRO A 117 -8.84 -35.09 -9.97
C PRO A 117 -7.55 -34.64 -10.66
N ASP A 118 -7.36 -35.03 -11.93
CA ASP A 118 -6.24 -34.53 -12.74
C ASP A 118 -6.40 -33.03 -12.96
N LEU A 119 -5.59 -32.24 -12.25
CA LEU A 119 -5.57 -30.78 -12.35
C LEU A 119 -5.06 -30.26 -13.72
N GLU A 120 -4.52 -31.14 -14.57
CA GLU A 120 -4.06 -30.83 -15.94
C GLU A 120 -5.21 -30.73 -16.94
N LEU A 121 -6.43 -31.15 -16.59
CA LEU A 121 -7.62 -30.75 -17.33
C LEU A 121 -7.93 -29.31 -16.93
N PRO A 122 -7.91 -28.33 -17.86
CA PRO A 122 -8.25 -26.96 -17.52
C PRO A 122 -9.66 -26.96 -16.96
N SER A 123 -9.80 -26.73 -15.65
CA SER A 123 -11.08 -26.33 -15.08
C SER A 123 -11.47 -25.06 -15.83
N ARG A 124 -12.53 -25.17 -16.65
CA ARG A 124 -13.07 -24.12 -17.53
C ARG A 124 -13.40 -22.81 -16.79
N ASN A 125 -13.25 -22.77 -15.46
CA ASN A 125 -13.66 -21.69 -14.59
C ASN A 125 -12.53 -21.01 -13.79
N GLY A 126 -11.24 -21.39 -13.94
CA GLY A 126 -10.16 -20.93 -13.05
C GLY A 126 -9.31 -19.73 -13.50
N MET A 127 -9.31 -19.37 -14.79
CA MET A 127 -8.32 -18.42 -15.35
C MET A 127 -8.71 -16.93 -15.28
N GLN A 128 -9.86 -16.55 -14.73
CA GLN A 128 -10.32 -15.15 -14.69
C GLN A 128 -9.95 -14.39 -13.40
N ALA A 129 -9.48 -15.05 -12.34
CA ALA A 129 -9.41 -14.41 -11.01
C ALA A 129 -8.03 -13.83 -10.62
N VAL A 130 -6.94 -14.17 -11.30
CA VAL A 130 -5.57 -13.79 -10.86
C VAL A 130 -4.98 -12.54 -11.53
N VAL A 131 -5.70 -11.90 -12.46
CA VAL A 131 -5.23 -10.66 -13.13
C VAL A 131 -5.72 -9.37 -12.45
N SER A 132 -6.60 -9.47 -11.45
CA SER A 132 -7.16 -8.31 -10.73
C SER A 132 -6.70 -8.24 -9.28
N MET A 133 -5.40 -8.14 -9.06
CA MET A 133 -4.88 -7.54 -7.83
C MET A 133 -3.70 -6.61 -8.18
N ARG A 134 -3.98 -5.64 -9.05
CA ARG A 134 -3.18 -4.42 -9.13
C ARG A 134 -3.42 -3.66 -7.82
N ILE A 135 -2.40 -3.63 -6.98
CA ILE A 135 -2.31 -2.72 -5.83
C ILE A 135 -2.59 -1.31 -6.36
N GLY A 136 -3.75 -0.76 -5.99
CA GLY A 136 -4.16 0.59 -6.33
C GLY A 136 -3.32 1.60 -5.57
N GLY A 137 -2.19 1.99 -6.14
CA GLY A 137 -1.55 3.26 -5.83
C GLY A 137 -2.24 4.37 -6.62
N SER A 138 -3.36 4.87 -6.14
CA SER A 138 -3.97 6.09 -6.66
C SER A 138 -3.22 7.28 -6.06
N SER A 139 -2.26 7.82 -6.80
CA SER A 139 -1.69 9.13 -6.53
C SER A 139 -2.78 10.19 -6.59
N THR A 140 -2.99 10.88 -5.47
CA THR A 140 -3.78 12.10 -5.37
C THR A 140 -3.16 13.18 -6.27
N SER A 141 -3.88 13.62 -7.29
CA SER A 141 -3.59 14.87 -8.00
C SER A 141 -4.65 15.89 -7.61
N THR A 142 -4.33 16.71 -6.62
CA THR A 142 -5.13 17.87 -6.22
C THR A 142 -4.83 18.97 -7.24
N GLN A 143 -5.63 19.06 -8.29
CA GLN A 143 -5.59 20.20 -9.20
C GLN A 143 -6.51 21.28 -8.62
N GLY A 144 -5.90 22.33 -8.07
CA GLY A 144 -6.60 23.56 -7.77
C GLY A 144 -7.09 24.20 -9.06
N THR A 145 -8.32 24.70 -9.03
CA THR A 145 -8.80 25.71 -9.97
C THR A 145 -9.32 26.88 -9.16
N GLU A 146 -8.83 28.03 -9.61
CA GLU A 146 -9.08 29.43 -9.23
C GLU A 146 -10.49 29.78 -8.78
#